data_AF-A0A0B4EUZ0-F1
#
_entry.id   AF-A0A0B4EUZ0-F1
#
_cell.length_a   1.000
_cell.length_b   1.000
_cell.length_c   1.000
_cell.angle_alpha   90.00
_cell.angle_beta   90.00
_cell.angle_gamma   90.00
#
_symmetry.space_group_name_H-M   'P 1'
#
loop_
_entity.id
_entity.type
_entity.pdbx_description
1 polymer ?
#
loop_
_entity_poly.entity_id
_entity_poly.type
_entity_poly.pdbx_seq_one_letter_code
_entity_poly.pdbx_strand_id
1 'polypeptide(L)'
;MIANLLKAIFGTKNEREIKRIQKTVAKINALSDEYSSLSDEELRKKTEIFKERLQKGETLDDILVEAFATVREASTRVLGLRHYDVQLIGGIVLHEGKITEMKTGEGKTLVATAPVYLNALSGRGVHVITVNDYLATRDREMMGRVYSFLGLTSGVIVNGMYGKDRRAAYQCDITYGTNSEFGFDYLRDNMVASVGEKVQRELNYCIVDEVDSILIDEARTPLIISGASSDTIKWYQVAYQVVSLLNRSYETEKIKNIKEKKK
;
A
#
# COMPACT_ATOMS: atom_id res chain seq x y z
N MET A 1 20.27 -33.35 -18.49
CA MET A 1 19.65 -34.51 -17.80
C MET A 1 19.83 -34.48 -16.28
N ILE A 2 21.03 -34.22 -15.74
CA ILE A 2 21.28 -34.12 -14.28
C ILE A 2 20.48 -32.98 -13.61
N ALA A 3 20.37 -31.82 -14.25
CA ALA A 3 19.58 -30.69 -13.71
C ALA A 3 18.06 -30.95 -13.64
N ASN A 4 17.51 -31.73 -14.58
CA ASN A 4 16.09 -32.12 -14.56
C ASN A 4 15.83 -33.20 -13.51
N LEU A 5 16.79 -34.11 -13.29
CA LEU A 5 16.72 -35.13 -12.24
C LEU A 5 16.84 -34.51 -10.84
N LEU A 6 17.75 -33.52 -10.67
CA LEU A 6 17.86 -32.74 -9.44
C LEU A 6 16.60 -31.92 -9.17
N LYS A 7 16.01 -31.23 -10.16
CA LYS A 7 14.71 -30.56 -10.01
C LYS A 7 13.57 -31.51 -9.64
N ALA A 8 13.54 -32.73 -10.21
CA ALA A 8 12.53 -33.73 -9.90
C ALA A 8 12.65 -34.28 -8.46
N ILE A 9 13.87 -34.41 -7.93
CA ILE A 9 14.12 -34.93 -6.57
C ILE A 9 13.94 -33.84 -5.51
N PHE A 10 14.31 -32.60 -5.82
CA PHE A 10 14.39 -31.50 -4.86
C PHE A 10 13.25 -30.48 -4.97
N GLY A 11 12.42 -30.60 -5.99
CA GLY A 11 11.36 -29.64 -6.33
C GLY A 11 11.89 -28.31 -6.86
N THR A 12 10.98 -27.49 -7.39
CA THR A 12 11.29 -26.10 -7.73
C THR A 12 11.40 -25.23 -6.46
N LYS A 13 12.03 -24.05 -6.56
CA LYS A 13 12.06 -23.06 -5.48
C LYS A 13 10.64 -22.74 -4.97
N ASN A 14 9.68 -22.63 -5.89
CA ASN A 14 8.28 -22.35 -5.58
C ASN A 14 7.61 -23.52 -4.85
N GLU A 15 7.86 -24.77 -5.24
CA GLU A 15 7.33 -25.93 -4.52
C GLU A 15 7.83 -26.01 -3.08
N ARG A 16 9.12 -25.72 -2.86
CA ARG A 16 9.69 -25.70 -1.50
C ARG A 16 9.05 -24.60 -0.66
N GLU A 17 8.81 -23.44 -1.26
CA GLU A 17 8.17 -22.32 -0.60
C GLU A 17 6.72 -22.62 -0.24
N ILE A 18 5.96 -23.17 -1.18
CA ILE A 18 4.59 -23.64 -0.93
C ILE A 18 4.58 -24.67 0.20
N LYS A 19 5.51 -25.65 0.19
CA LYS A 19 5.63 -26.64 1.29
C LYS A 19 5.94 -26.00 2.64
N ARG A 20 6.76 -24.93 2.68
CA ARG A 20 7.03 -24.17 3.92
C ARG A 20 5.74 -23.52 4.41
N ILE A 21 5.04 -22.81 3.54
CA ILE A 21 3.81 -22.07 3.87
C ILE A 21 2.67 -23.03 4.26
N GLN A 22 2.57 -24.19 3.62
CA GLN A 22 1.59 -25.23 3.96
C GLN A 22 1.70 -25.69 5.42
N LYS A 23 2.91 -25.70 6.00
CA LYS A 23 3.08 -25.99 7.44
C LYS A 23 2.44 -24.91 8.30
N THR A 24 2.56 -23.64 7.90
CA THR A 24 1.89 -22.52 8.58
C THR A 24 0.37 -22.59 8.41
N VAL A 25 -0.12 -22.93 7.21
CA VAL A 25 -1.56 -23.15 6.97
C VAL A 25 -2.11 -24.29 7.82
N ALA A 26 -1.37 -25.38 7.99
CA ALA A 26 -1.76 -26.45 8.89
C ALA A 26 -1.91 -25.97 10.34
N LYS A 27 -1.04 -25.07 10.82
CA LYS A 27 -1.18 -24.44 12.15
C LYS A 27 -2.43 -23.54 12.23
N ILE A 28 -2.72 -22.77 11.18
CA ILE A 28 -3.94 -21.95 11.11
C ILE A 28 -5.18 -22.84 11.16
N ASN A 29 -5.18 -23.96 10.41
CA ASN A 29 -6.27 -24.93 10.38
C ASN A 29 -6.48 -25.59 11.74
N ALA A 30 -5.39 -25.88 12.48
CA ALA A 30 -5.47 -26.49 13.81
C ALA A 30 -6.17 -25.58 14.85
N LEU A 31 -6.21 -24.27 14.62
CA LEU A 31 -6.94 -23.31 15.47
C LEU A 31 -8.44 -23.20 15.12
N SER A 32 -8.92 -23.89 14.08
CA SER A 32 -10.29 -23.68 13.57
C SER A 32 -11.37 -23.97 14.62
N ASP A 33 -11.25 -25.07 15.37
CA ASP A 33 -12.26 -25.47 16.36
C ASP A 33 -12.29 -24.47 17.53
N GLU A 34 -11.11 -24.07 18.03
CA GLU A 34 -10.99 -23.04 19.07
C GLU A 34 -11.65 -21.73 18.61
N TYR A 35 -11.30 -21.22 17.43
CA TYR A 35 -11.77 -19.92 16.97
C TYR A 35 -13.25 -19.92 16.59
N SER A 36 -13.77 -21.01 16.04
CA SER A 36 -15.21 -21.16 15.77
C SER A 36 -16.04 -21.21 17.05
N SER A 37 -15.47 -21.67 18.17
CA SER A 37 -16.14 -21.70 19.47
C SER A 37 -16.18 -20.34 20.19
N LEU A 38 -15.35 -19.38 19.78
CA LEU A 38 -15.34 -18.04 20.37
C LEU A 38 -16.65 -17.31 20.11
N SER A 39 -17.12 -16.53 21.07
CA SER A 39 -18.16 -15.52 20.84
C SER A 39 -17.65 -14.40 19.93
N ASP A 40 -18.58 -13.63 19.35
CA ASP A 40 -18.20 -12.45 18.54
C ASP A 40 -17.38 -11.45 19.36
N GLU A 41 -17.69 -11.27 20.65
CA GLU A 41 -16.94 -10.36 21.51
C GLU A 41 -15.51 -10.84 21.76
N GLU A 42 -15.32 -12.14 22.00
CA GLU A 42 -13.99 -12.73 22.19
C GLU A 42 -13.15 -12.66 20.90
N LEU A 43 -13.77 -12.93 19.75
CA LEU A 43 -13.10 -12.82 18.46
C LEU A 43 -12.66 -11.38 18.15
N ARG A 44 -13.49 -10.39 18.52
CA ARG A 44 -13.13 -8.97 18.41
C ARG A 44 -11.98 -8.57 19.34
N LYS A 45 -11.98 -9.08 20.57
CA LYS A 45 -10.92 -8.82 21.56
C LYS A 45 -9.54 -9.30 21.11
N LYS A 46 -9.46 -10.26 20.18
CA LYS A 46 -8.19 -10.70 19.58
C LYS A 46 -7.39 -9.53 18.99
N THR A 47 -8.05 -8.54 18.37
CA THR A 47 -7.38 -7.35 17.81
C THR A 47 -6.59 -6.59 18.87
N GLU A 48 -7.19 -6.33 20.04
CA GLU A 48 -6.50 -5.61 21.13
C GLU A 48 -5.38 -6.45 21.73
N ILE A 49 -5.60 -7.77 21.90
CA ILE A 49 -4.55 -8.70 22.35
C ILE A 49 -3.35 -8.67 21.40
N PHE A 50 -3.56 -8.68 20.08
CA PHE A 50 -2.47 -8.63 19.12
C PHE A 50 -1.75 -7.28 19.16
N LYS A 51 -2.47 -6.16 19.23
CA LYS A 51 -1.86 -4.82 19.38
C LYS A 51 -0.99 -4.75 20.64
N GLU A 52 -1.45 -5.29 21.77
CA GLU A 52 -0.67 -5.36 23.00
C GLU A 52 0.59 -6.23 22.86
N ARG A 53 0.49 -7.38 22.18
CA ARG A 53 1.64 -8.27 21.92
C ARG A 53 2.70 -7.58 21.05
N LEU A 54 2.27 -6.86 20.00
CA LEU A 54 3.17 -6.07 19.16
C LEU A 54 3.85 -4.94 19.96
N GLN A 55 3.14 -4.28 20.88
CA GLN A 55 3.74 -3.28 21.78
C GLN A 55 4.76 -3.88 22.74
N LYS A 56 4.59 -5.16 23.12
CA LYS A 56 5.53 -5.92 23.96
C LYS A 56 6.74 -6.47 23.19
N GLY A 57 6.80 -6.26 21.88
CA GLY A 57 7.96 -6.57 21.04
C GLY A 57 7.84 -7.85 20.20
N GLU A 58 6.68 -8.51 20.18
CA GLU A 58 6.41 -9.54 19.17
C GLU A 58 6.33 -8.93 17.77
N THR A 59 6.68 -9.71 16.76
CA THR A 59 6.62 -9.31 15.35
C THR A 59 5.29 -9.70 14.71
N LEU A 60 5.00 -9.16 13.53
CA LEU A 60 3.84 -9.59 12.73
C LEU A 60 3.92 -11.08 12.36
N ASP A 61 5.12 -11.60 12.13
CA ASP A 61 5.35 -13.01 11.83
C ASP A 61 4.98 -13.92 13.03
N ASP A 62 5.25 -13.46 14.25
CA ASP A 62 4.96 -14.21 15.48
C ASP A 62 3.44 -14.40 15.69
N ILE A 63 2.64 -13.39 15.36
CA ILE A 63 1.17 -13.41 15.51
C ILE A 63 0.43 -13.87 14.25
N LEU A 64 1.13 -14.12 13.14
CA LEU A 64 0.54 -14.38 11.82
C LEU A 64 -0.50 -15.49 11.85
N VAL A 65 -0.20 -16.62 12.50
CA VAL A 65 -1.08 -17.80 12.54
C VAL A 65 -2.42 -17.46 13.20
N GLU A 66 -2.36 -16.77 14.34
CA GLU A 66 -3.54 -16.42 15.15
C GLU A 66 -4.35 -15.30 14.49
N ALA A 67 -3.67 -14.32 13.89
CA ALA A 67 -4.31 -13.25 13.12
C ALA A 67 -5.04 -13.80 11.88
N PHE A 68 -4.43 -14.74 11.14
CA PHE A 68 -5.07 -15.37 9.98
C PHE A 68 -6.27 -16.24 10.39
N ALA A 69 -6.17 -16.98 11.52
CA ALA A 69 -7.30 -17.72 12.07
C ALA A 69 -8.46 -16.79 12.45
N THR A 70 -8.14 -15.65 13.09
CA THR A 70 -9.10 -14.59 13.46
C THR A 70 -9.85 -14.07 12.24
N VAL A 71 -9.14 -13.68 11.18
CA VAL A 71 -9.74 -13.13 9.97
C VAL A 71 -10.58 -14.17 9.23
N ARG A 72 -10.10 -15.42 9.16
CA ARG A 72 -10.84 -16.50 8.50
C ARG A 72 -12.18 -16.76 9.18
N GLU A 73 -12.19 -16.78 10.50
CA GLU A 73 -13.43 -16.94 11.26
C GLU A 73 -14.34 -15.71 11.11
N ALA A 74 -13.78 -14.50 11.22
CA ALA A 74 -14.55 -13.26 11.03
C ALA A 74 -15.19 -13.17 9.63
N SER A 75 -14.46 -13.55 8.58
CA SER A 75 -15.00 -13.62 7.22
C SER A 75 -16.12 -14.65 7.10
N THR A 76 -15.97 -15.80 7.74
CA THR A 76 -17.02 -16.85 7.76
C THR A 76 -18.30 -16.31 8.40
N ARG A 77 -18.21 -15.60 9.53
CA ARG A 77 -19.37 -15.02 10.22
C ARG A 77 -20.01 -13.86 9.49
N VAL A 78 -19.19 -12.96 8.94
CA VAL A 78 -19.64 -11.67 8.42
C VAL A 78 -20.05 -11.75 6.95
N LEU A 79 -19.30 -12.52 6.15
CA LEU A 79 -19.49 -12.65 4.71
C LEU A 79 -20.08 -14.00 4.31
N GLY A 80 -20.11 -15.00 5.20
CA GLY A 80 -20.44 -16.37 4.83
C GLY A 80 -19.36 -17.05 3.99
N LEU A 81 -18.17 -16.44 3.91
CA LEU A 81 -17.06 -16.89 3.08
C LEU A 81 -15.91 -17.33 3.96
N ARG A 82 -15.65 -18.63 3.98
CA ARG A 82 -14.49 -19.20 4.66
C ARG A 82 -13.31 -19.30 3.70
N HIS A 83 -12.14 -18.80 4.11
CA HIS A 83 -10.94 -18.95 3.28
C HIS A 83 -10.62 -20.42 3.01
N TYR A 84 -10.24 -20.73 1.78
CA TYR A 84 -9.59 -21.99 1.42
C TYR A 84 -8.11 -21.96 1.77
N ASP A 85 -7.50 -23.14 1.87
CA ASP A 85 -6.07 -23.26 2.19
C ASP A 85 -5.19 -22.57 1.14
N VAL A 86 -5.55 -22.64 -0.15
CA VAL A 86 -4.85 -21.92 -1.23
C VAL A 86 -4.94 -20.40 -1.06
N GLN A 87 -6.03 -19.89 -0.49
CA GLN A 87 -6.19 -18.47 -0.21
C GLN A 87 -5.35 -18.04 0.99
N LEU A 88 -5.23 -18.89 2.01
CA LEU A 88 -4.32 -18.65 3.14
C LEU A 88 -2.85 -18.65 2.67
N ILE A 89 -2.47 -19.57 1.77
CA ILE A 89 -1.14 -19.55 1.14
C ILE A 89 -0.93 -18.21 0.43
N GLY A 90 -1.89 -17.78 -0.39
CA GLY A 90 -1.82 -16.51 -1.09
C GLY A 90 -1.68 -15.30 -0.17
N GLY A 91 -2.40 -15.29 0.95
CA GLY A 91 -2.31 -14.24 1.96
C GLY A 91 -0.93 -14.18 2.63
N ILE A 92 -0.32 -15.33 2.94
CA ILE A 92 1.02 -15.40 3.53
C ILE A 92 2.07 -14.89 2.53
N VAL A 93 1.96 -15.28 1.26
CA VAL A 93 2.86 -14.79 0.20
C VAL A 93 2.77 -13.26 0.06
N LEU A 94 1.57 -12.68 0.13
CA LEU A 94 1.39 -11.23 0.11
C LEU A 94 2.05 -10.57 1.33
N HIS A 95 1.83 -11.09 2.54
CA HIS A 95 2.47 -10.57 3.76
C HIS A 95 3.99 -10.55 3.65
N GLU A 96 4.59 -11.56 3.02
CA GLU A 96 6.03 -11.64 2.77
C GLU A 96 6.55 -10.70 1.66
N GLY A 97 5.70 -9.81 1.13
CA GLY A 97 6.07 -8.82 0.11
C GLY A 97 6.29 -9.43 -1.28
N LYS A 98 5.63 -10.56 -1.59
CA LYS A 98 5.74 -11.25 -2.87
C LYS A 98 4.41 -11.18 -3.65
N ILE A 99 4.49 -11.51 -4.93
CA ILE A 99 3.32 -11.59 -5.81
C ILE A 99 2.68 -12.97 -5.68
N THR A 100 1.38 -12.98 -5.41
CA THR A 100 0.57 -14.20 -5.47
C THR A 100 -0.16 -14.26 -6.81
N GLU A 101 0.20 -15.22 -7.65
CA GLU A 101 -0.55 -15.53 -8.87
C GLU A 101 -1.70 -16.49 -8.55
N MET A 102 -2.93 -16.02 -8.75
CA MET A 102 -4.14 -16.83 -8.59
C MET A 102 -5.03 -16.63 -9.81
N LYS A 103 -5.68 -17.71 -10.27
CA LYS A 103 -6.63 -17.64 -11.38
C LYS A 103 -7.84 -16.78 -11.00
N THR A 104 -8.46 -16.18 -12.00
CA THR A 104 -9.73 -15.47 -11.82
C THR A 104 -10.78 -16.41 -11.20
N GLY A 105 -11.50 -15.92 -10.20
CA GLY A 105 -12.48 -16.72 -9.47
C GLY A 105 -11.95 -17.40 -8.19
N GLU A 106 -10.63 -17.43 -7.97
CA GLU A 106 -10.03 -17.99 -6.73
C GLU A 106 -10.23 -17.08 -5.50
N GLY A 107 -10.90 -15.94 -5.65
CA GLY A 107 -11.24 -15.03 -4.55
C GLY A 107 -10.09 -14.13 -4.09
N LYS A 108 -9.33 -13.53 -5.03
CA LYS A 108 -8.22 -12.58 -4.74
C LYS A 108 -8.62 -11.50 -3.71
N THR A 109 -9.82 -10.93 -3.84
CA THR A 109 -10.33 -9.91 -2.89
C THR A 109 -10.43 -10.44 -1.46
N LEU A 110 -10.89 -11.69 -1.28
CA LEU A 110 -10.98 -12.33 0.03
C LEU A 110 -9.59 -12.66 0.58
N VAL A 111 -8.66 -13.11 -0.29
CA VAL A 111 -7.27 -13.41 0.07
C VAL A 111 -6.59 -12.22 0.73
N ALA A 112 -6.80 -11.02 0.20
CA ALA A 112 -6.18 -9.79 0.72
C ALA A 112 -6.57 -9.49 2.19
N THR A 113 -7.73 -9.94 2.66
CA THR A 113 -8.21 -9.59 4.02
C THR A 113 -7.28 -10.00 5.14
N ALA A 114 -6.67 -11.19 5.07
CA ALA A 114 -5.79 -11.70 6.11
C ALA A 114 -4.47 -10.91 6.24
N PRO A 115 -3.67 -10.73 5.17
CA PRO A 115 -2.46 -9.91 5.24
C PRO A 115 -2.75 -8.42 5.45
N VAL A 116 -3.88 -7.89 4.95
CA VAL A 116 -4.28 -6.50 5.22
C VAL A 116 -4.55 -6.31 6.72
N TYR A 117 -5.35 -7.17 7.33
CA TYR A 117 -5.62 -7.12 8.77
C TYR A 117 -4.32 -7.23 9.58
N LEU A 118 -3.49 -8.24 9.30
CA LEU A 118 -2.24 -8.45 10.02
C LEU A 118 -1.34 -7.21 9.98
N ASN A 119 -1.08 -6.66 8.79
CA ASN A 119 -0.21 -5.49 8.64
C ASN A 119 -0.83 -4.20 9.23
N ALA A 120 -2.16 -4.09 9.21
CA ALA A 120 -2.88 -2.96 9.80
C ALA A 120 -2.76 -2.91 11.33
N LEU A 121 -2.53 -4.04 12.01
CA LEU A 121 -2.30 -4.09 13.47
C LEU A 121 -1.07 -3.28 13.93
N SER A 122 -0.15 -2.96 13.01
CA SER A 122 0.98 -2.05 13.31
C SER A 122 0.57 -0.59 13.54
N GLY A 123 -0.67 -0.21 13.19
CA GLY A 123 -1.17 1.16 13.31
C GLY A 123 -0.58 2.17 12.29
N ARG A 124 0.36 1.72 11.45
CA ARG A 124 1.02 2.57 10.44
C ARG A 124 0.28 2.64 9.11
N GLY A 125 -0.69 1.76 8.90
CA GLY A 125 -1.59 1.79 7.75
C GLY A 125 -1.31 0.81 6.64
N VAL A 126 -2.37 0.47 5.90
CA VAL A 126 -2.28 -0.39 4.72
C VAL A 126 -3.02 0.26 3.54
N HIS A 127 -2.35 0.36 2.40
CA HIS A 127 -2.97 0.82 1.15
C HIS A 127 -3.37 -0.38 0.28
N VAL A 128 -4.65 -0.50 -0.06
CA VAL A 128 -5.13 -1.50 -1.02
C VAL A 128 -5.41 -0.79 -2.34
N ILE A 129 -4.61 -1.10 -3.35
CA ILE A 129 -4.61 -0.43 -4.65
C ILE A 129 -5.36 -1.28 -5.66
N THR A 130 -6.38 -0.71 -6.29
CA THR A 130 -7.17 -1.34 -7.36
C THR A 130 -7.09 -0.54 -8.65
N VAL A 131 -7.57 -1.12 -9.76
CA VAL A 131 -7.50 -0.49 -11.10
C VAL A 131 -8.49 0.65 -11.33
N ASN A 132 -9.57 0.77 -10.55
CA ASN A 132 -10.52 1.90 -10.66
C ASN A 132 -11.28 2.18 -9.35
N ASP A 133 -11.88 3.37 -9.26
CA ASP A 133 -12.60 3.86 -8.08
C ASP A 133 -13.82 2.99 -7.72
N TYR A 134 -14.48 2.39 -8.71
CA TYR A 134 -15.62 1.49 -8.48
C TYR A 134 -15.17 0.24 -7.72
N LEU A 135 -14.09 -0.42 -8.14
CA LEU A 135 -13.54 -1.58 -7.47
C LEU A 135 -13.01 -1.22 -6.08
N ALA A 136 -12.31 -0.09 -5.94
CA ALA A 136 -11.85 0.40 -4.64
C ALA A 136 -13.02 0.57 -3.66
N THR A 137 -14.10 1.20 -4.10
CA THR A 137 -15.30 1.47 -3.29
C THR A 137 -16.02 0.18 -2.93
N ARG A 138 -16.28 -0.68 -3.93
CA ARG A 138 -16.95 -1.98 -3.74
C ARG A 138 -16.18 -2.88 -2.78
N ASP A 139 -14.86 -2.98 -2.94
CA ASP A 139 -14.04 -3.88 -2.14
C ASP A 139 -13.88 -3.34 -0.71
N ARG A 140 -13.75 -2.02 -0.54
CA ARG A 140 -13.85 -1.39 0.77
C ARG A 140 -15.21 -1.66 1.43
N GLU A 141 -16.31 -1.60 0.70
CA GLU A 141 -17.66 -1.91 1.20
C GLU A 141 -17.81 -3.35 1.67
N MET A 142 -17.33 -4.29 0.85
CA MET A 142 -17.49 -5.70 1.13
C MET A 142 -16.52 -6.19 2.20
N MET A 143 -15.21 -5.97 2.01
CA MET A 143 -14.17 -6.45 2.92
C MET A 143 -14.06 -5.60 4.18
N GLY A 144 -14.43 -4.32 4.10
CA GLY A 144 -14.50 -3.41 5.26
C GLY A 144 -15.42 -3.89 6.37
N ARG A 145 -16.41 -4.75 6.05
CA ARG A 145 -17.27 -5.38 7.06
C ARG A 145 -16.49 -6.31 7.97
N VAL A 146 -15.50 -7.05 7.45
CA VAL A 146 -14.64 -7.94 8.24
C VAL A 146 -13.73 -7.11 9.14
N TYR A 147 -13.12 -6.06 8.60
CA TYR A 147 -12.25 -5.17 9.38
C TYR A 147 -13.03 -4.45 10.49
N SER A 148 -14.19 -3.89 10.16
CA SER A 148 -15.07 -3.20 11.11
C SER A 148 -15.58 -4.15 12.19
N PHE A 149 -15.93 -5.39 11.81
CA PHE A 149 -16.27 -6.42 12.78
C PHE A 149 -15.11 -6.61 13.77
N LEU A 150 -13.86 -6.70 13.30
CA LEU A 150 -12.66 -6.86 14.12
C LEU A 150 -12.15 -5.55 14.76
N GLY A 151 -12.90 -4.45 14.69
CA GLY A 151 -12.55 -3.18 15.33
C GLY A 151 -11.51 -2.33 14.60
N LEU A 152 -11.21 -2.62 13.33
CA LEU A 152 -10.38 -1.79 12.47
C LEU A 152 -11.23 -0.91 11.56
N THR A 153 -10.68 0.25 11.20
CA THR A 153 -11.32 1.23 10.31
C THR A 153 -10.82 1.08 8.88
N SER A 154 -11.71 1.29 7.90
CA SER A 154 -11.37 1.25 6.47
C SER A 154 -11.94 2.47 5.74
N GLY A 155 -11.08 3.23 5.07
CA GLY A 155 -11.44 4.36 4.21
C GLY A 155 -11.26 4.04 2.72
N VAL A 156 -11.80 4.89 1.86
CA VAL A 156 -11.56 4.85 0.41
C VAL A 156 -11.26 6.26 -0.09
N ILE A 157 -10.28 6.40 -0.97
CA ILE A 157 -10.00 7.63 -1.72
C ILE A 157 -10.51 7.46 -3.15
N VAL A 158 -11.29 8.42 -3.60
CA VAL A 158 -11.85 8.48 -4.96
C VAL A 158 -11.67 9.87 -5.53
N ASN A 159 -11.78 9.98 -6.85
CA ASN A 159 -11.73 11.26 -7.54
C ASN A 159 -12.79 12.24 -6.99
N GLY A 160 -12.42 13.52 -6.88
CA GLY A 160 -13.31 14.56 -6.33
C GLY A 160 -13.36 14.67 -4.80
N MET A 161 -12.67 13.78 -4.08
CA MET A 161 -12.49 13.86 -2.62
C MET A 161 -11.27 14.71 -2.27
N TYR A 162 -11.40 15.69 -1.37
CA TYR A 162 -10.31 16.64 -1.07
C TYR A 162 -10.16 16.94 0.42
N GLY A 163 -9.01 17.49 0.79
CA GLY A 163 -8.77 18.10 2.11
C GLY A 163 -9.06 17.16 3.28
N LYS A 164 -10.01 17.55 4.14
CA LYS A 164 -10.32 16.86 5.39
C LYS A 164 -10.84 15.44 5.18
N ASP A 165 -11.73 15.23 4.22
CA ASP A 165 -12.32 13.92 3.98
C ASP A 165 -11.23 12.95 3.49
N ARG A 166 -10.42 13.40 2.54
CA ARG A 166 -9.30 12.60 2.01
C ARG A 166 -8.28 12.27 3.10
N ARG A 167 -7.96 13.23 3.98
CA ARG A 167 -7.13 12.97 5.16
C ARG A 167 -7.77 11.94 6.10
N ALA A 168 -9.07 12.03 6.36
CA ALA A 168 -9.76 11.06 7.22
C ALA A 168 -9.67 9.64 6.65
N ALA A 169 -9.77 9.46 5.33
CA ALA A 169 -9.59 8.16 4.68
C ALA A 169 -8.17 7.58 4.86
N TYR A 170 -7.14 8.42 4.84
CA TYR A 170 -5.75 8.01 5.13
C TYR A 170 -5.47 7.71 6.60
N GLN A 171 -6.27 8.28 7.52
CA GLN A 171 -6.16 8.01 8.96
C GLN A 171 -6.85 6.71 9.40
N CYS A 172 -7.68 6.10 8.53
CA CYS A 172 -8.19 4.75 8.78
C CYS A 172 -7.05 3.73 8.80
N ASP A 173 -7.19 2.62 9.54
CA ASP A 173 -6.18 1.55 9.57
C ASP A 173 -5.87 1.00 8.17
N ILE A 174 -6.89 1.01 7.28
CA ILE A 174 -6.82 0.52 5.91
C ILE A 174 -7.40 1.57 4.98
N THR A 175 -6.73 1.85 3.86
CA THR A 175 -7.20 2.81 2.84
C THR A 175 -7.23 2.13 1.48
N TYR A 176 -8.39 2.10 0.84
CA TYR A 176 -8.57 1.65 -0.54
C TYR A 176 -8.45 2.82 -1.50
N GLY A 177 -7.99 2.58 -2.72
CA GLY A 177 -7.93 3.60 -3.77
C GLY A 177 -7.27 3.10 -5.04
N THR A 178 -7.07 3.99 -6.00
CA THR A 178 -6.33 3.69 -7.23
C THR A 178 -4.89 4.19 -7.14
N ASN A 179 -4.01 3.61 -7.95
CA ASN A 179 -2.62 4.04 -8.09
C ASN A 179 -2.51 5.54 -8.39
N SER A 180 -3.39 6.06 -9.24
CA SER A 180 -3.45 7.46 -9.64
C SER A 180 -3.79 8.36 -8.45
N GLU A 181 -4.80 8.00 -7.65
CA GLU A 181 -5.18 8.80 -6.49
C GLU A 181 -4.09 8.81 -5.42
N PHE A 182 -3.51 7.65 -5.07
CA PHE A 182 -2.36 7.58 -4.15
C PHE A 182 -1.15 8.37 -4.68
N GLY A 183 -0.83 8.23 -5.97
CA GLY A 183 0.33 8.90 -6.55
C GLY A 183 0.15 10.42 -6.65
N PHE A 184 -1.02 10.90 -7.05
CA PHE A 184 -1.29 12.33 -7.09
C PHE A 184 -1.37 12.97 -5.71
N ASP A 185 -1.86 12.25 -4.69
CA ASP A 185 -1.80 12.74 -3.31
C ASP A 185 -0.38 12.84 -2.80
N TYR A 186 0.47 11.85 -3.10
CA TYR A 186 1.88 11.93 -2.77
C TYR A 186 2.53 13.15 -3.44
N LEU A 187 2.24 13.42 -4.72
CA LEU A 187 2.75 14.62 -5.39
C LEU A 187 2.22 15.91 -4.75
N ARG A 188 0.92 16.01 -4.46
CA ARG A 188 0.31 17.17 -3.80
C ARG A 188 0.89 17.40 -2.41
N ASP A 189 1.08 16.36 -1.61
CA ASP A 189 1.68 16.44 -0.27
C ASP A 189 3.13 16.90 -0.28
N ASN A 190 3.83 16.81 -1.41
CA ASN A 190 5.18 17.36 -1.59
C ASN A 190 5.20 18.79 -2.15
N MET A 191 4.03 19.38 -2.38
CA MET A 191 3.87 20.78 -2.82
C MET A 191 3.12 21.67 -1.81
N VAL A 192 2.62 21.10 -0.71
CA VAL A 192 1.93 21.87 0.34
C VAL A 192 2.86 22.87 1.04
N ALA A 193 2.30 23.98 1.52
CA ALA A 193 3.07 25.00 2.21
C ALA A 193 3.45 24.60 3.64
N SER A 194 2.67 23.72 4.26
CA SER A 194 2.87 23.28 5.65
C SER A 194 2.63 21.78 5.83
N VAL A 195 3.34 21.16 6.79
CA VAL A 195 3.20 19.71 7.07
C VAL A 195 1.76 19.35 7.48
N GLY A 196 1.06 20.27 8.16
CA GLY A 196 -0.32 20.08 8.60
C GLY A 196 -1.36 20.06 7.47
N GLU A 197 -0.97 20.36 6.22
CA GLU A 197 -1.81 20.28 5.02
C GLU A 197 -1.72 18.91 4.33
N LYS A 198 -0.71 18.09 4.64
CA LYS A 198 -0.59 16.75 4.06
C LYS A 198 -1.83 15.89 4.32
N VAL A 199 -2.21 15.07 3.35
CA VAL A 199 -3.34 14.13 3.49
C VAL A 199 -2.86 12.71 3.78
N GLN A 200 -1.72 12.30 3.22
CA GLN A 200 -1.11 11.00 3.49
C GLN A 200 -0.40 10.98 4.85
N ARG A 201 -0.15 9.77 5.32
CA ARG A 201 0.76 9.46 6.42
C ARG A 201 1.98 8.69 5.90
N GLU A 202 2.81 8.20 6.81
CA GLU A 202 3.95 7.35 6.47
C GLU A 202 3.55 6.16 5.57
N LEU A 203 4.32 5.91 4.51
CA LEU A 203 4.09 4.79 3.61
C LEU A 203 4.60 3.51 4.25
N ASN A 204 3.68 2.63 4.65
CA ASN A 204 4.02 1.41 5.42
C ASN A 204 3.93 0.12 4.58
N TYR A 205 2.74 -0.21 4.08
CA TYR A 205 2.50 -1.45 3.34
C TYR A 205 1.40 -1.24 2.30
N CYS A 206 1.52 -1.88 1.13
CA CYS A 206 0.48 -1.88 0.13
C CYS A 206 0.27 -3.25 -0.50
N ILE A 207 -0.96 -3.51 -0.94
CA ILE A 207 -1.30 -4.63 -1.82
C ILE A 207 -1.83 -4.02 -3.11
N VAL A 208 -1.24 -4.42 -4.23
CA VAL A 208 -1.66 -4.00 -5.57
C VAL A 208 -2.45 -5.13 -6.20
N ASP A 209 -3.76 -4.94 -6.38
CA ASP A 209 -4.59 -5.82 -7.19
C ASP A 209 -4.36 -5.56 -8.68
N GLU A 210 -4.41 -6.62 -9.50
CA GLU A 210 -4.01 -6.60 -10.91
C GLU A 210 -2.66 -5.90 -11.15
N VAL A 211 -1.64 -6.41 -10.44
CA VAL A 211 -0.28 -5.86 -10.40
C VAL A 211 0.39 -5.72 -11.77
N ASP A 212 0.04 -6.58 -12.73
CA ASP A 212 0.49 -6.51 -14.12
C ASP A 212 -0.07 -5.26 -14.81
N SER A 213 -1.37 -5.01 -14.68
CA SER A 213 -2.02 -3.82 -15.24
C SER A 213 -1.40 -2.54 -14.66
N ILE A 214 -1.19 -2.49 -13.34
CA ILE A 214 -0.74 -1.27 -12.67
C ILE A 214 0.78 -1.05 -12.79
N LEU A 215 1.60 -2.05 -12.47
CA LEU A 215 3.06 -1.89 -12.41
C LEU A 215 3.76 -2.13 -13.75
N ILE A 216 3.07 -2.69 -14.76
CA ILE A 216 3.64 -2.89 -16.10
C ILE A 216 2.94 -1.99 -17.12
N ASP A 217 1.63 -2.12 -17.29
CA ASP A 217 0.93 -1.43 -18.39
C ASP A 217 0.75 0.07 -18.12
N GLU A 218 0.32 0.46 -16.92
CA GLU A 218 0.11 1.86 -16.55
C GLU A 218 1.41 2.60 -16.21
N ALA A 219 2.46 1.87 -15.79
CA ALA A 219 3.76 2.44 -15.45
C ALA A 219 4.48 3.12 -16.64
N ARG A 220 3.94 3.01 -17.86
CA ARG A 220 4.44 3.71 -19.07
C ARG A 220 4.19 5.22 -19.04
N THR A 221 3.19 5.68 -18.27
CA THR A 221 2.79 7.09 -18.22
C THR A 221 3.08 7.67 -16.84
N PRO A 222 3.90 8.73 -16.72
CA PRO A 222 4.14 9.37 -15.42
C PRO A 222 2.92 10.16 -14.95
N LEU A 223 2.78 10.28 -13.63
CA LEU A 223 1.83 11.20 -13.02
C LEU A 223 2.41 12.62 -13.02
N ILE A 224 1.73 13.56 -13.68
CA ILE A 224 2.19 14.94 -13.85
C ILE A 224 1.14 15.92 -13.31
N ILE A 225 1.56 16.83 -12.44
CA ILE A 225 0.78 18.00 -12.05
C ILE A 225 1.31 19.20 -12.81
N SER A 226 0.51 19.71 -13.75
CA SER A 226 0.83 20.90 -14.54
C SER A 226 0.15 22.12 -13.93
N GLY A 227 0.89 23.22 -13.79
CA GLY A 227 0.35 24.52 -13.38
C GLY A 227 0.50 25.53 -14.51
N ALA A 228 -0.44 26.48 -14.59
CA ALA A 228 -0.27 27.62 -15.49
C ALA A 228 0.99 28.41 -15.07
N SER A 229 1.88 28.70 -16.02
CA SER A 229 2.99 29.60 -15.80
C SER A 229 2.43 30.98 -15.42
N SER A 230 2.88 31.54 -14.30
CA SER A 230 2.64 32.97 -14.01
C SER A 230 3.12 33.83 -15.19
N ASP A 231 2.42 34.92 -15.49
CA ASP A 231 2.73 35.89 -16.56
C ASP A 231 4.12 36.53 -16.36
N THR A 232 5.15 35.78 -16.73
CA THR A 232 6.57 36.19 -16.67
C THR A 232 7.02 36.84 -17.99
N ILE A 233 6.13 36.88 -18.99
CA ILE A 233 6.39 37.48 -20.32
C ILE A 233 6.90 38.92 -20.18
N LYS A 234 6.32 39.71 -19.27
CA LYS A 234 6.76 41.09 -18.99
C LYS A 234 8.23 41.14 -18.57
N TRP A 235 8.65 40.24 -17.68
CA TRP A 235 10.02 40.24 -17.17
C TRP A 235 11.02 39.74 -18.20
N TYR A 236 10.63 38.79 -19.05
CA TYR A 236 11.47 38.40 -20.20
C TYR A 236 11.69 39.57 -21.16
N GLN A 237 10.64 40.36 -21.45
CA GLN A 237 10.76 41.55 -22.29
C GLN A 237 11.65 42.62 -21.66
N VAL A 238 11.47 42.91 -20.37
CA VAL A 238 12.31 43.88 -19.65
C VAL A 238 13.76 43.41 -19.60
N ALA A 239 14.01 42.13 -19.29
CA ALA A 239 15.36 41.57 -19.27
C ALA A 239 16.04 41.68 -20.63
N TYR A 240 15.31 41.37 -21.72
CA TYR A 240 15.81 41.54 -23.09
C TYR A 240 16.16 43.00 -23.40
N GLN A 241 15.28 43.94 -23.06
CA GLN A 241 15.52 45.37 -23.24
C GLN A 241 16.77 45.83 -22.48
N VAL A 242 16.90 45.44 -21.20
CA VAL A 242 18.08 45.79 -20.40
C VAL A 242 19.35 45.22 -21.02
N VAL A 243 19.36 43.93 -21.38
CA VAL A 243 20.53 43.29 -22.01
C VAL A 243 20.89 43.96 -23.33
N SER A 244 19.91 44.38 -24.14
CA SER A 244 20.17 45.07 -25.42
C SER A 244 20.78 46.47 -25.28
N LEU A 245 20.64 47.11 -24.11
CA LEU A 245 21.26 48.41 -23.82
C LEU A 245 22.69 48.27 -23.29
N LEU A 246 23.13 47.06 -22.96
CA LEU A 246 24.46 46.79 -22.43
C LEU A 246 25.43 46.45 -23.56
N ASN A 247 26.59 47.09 -23.56
CA ASN A 247 27.72 46.67 -24.40
C ASN A 247 28.51 45.59 -23.70
N ARG A 248 28.87 44.55 -24.46
CA ARG A 248 29.71 43.46 -23.96
C ARG A 248 31.09 43.99 -23.57
N SER A 249 31.49 43.83 -22.32
CA SER A 249 32.81 44.22 -21.83
C SER A 249 33.78 43.04 -21.83
N TYR A 250 34.68 43.03 -22.81
CA TYR A 250 35.78 42.06 -22.92
C TYR A 250 36.87 42.25 -21.84
N GLU A 251 36.87 43.38 -21.13
CA GLU A 251 37.80 43.61 -20.02
C GLU A 251 37.34 42.92 -18.75
N THR A 252 36.05 42.98 -18.43
CA THR A 252 35.50 42.31 -17.25
C THR A 252 35.46 40.79 -17.40
N GLU A 253 35.38 40.26 -18.62
CA GLU A 253 35.43 38.81 -18.89
C GLU A 253 36.80 38.19 -18.59
N LYS A 254 37.87 38.98 -18.58
CA LYS A 254 39.23 38.52 -18.19
C LYS A 254 39.38 38.37 -16.67
N ILE A 255 38.45 38.92 -15.88
CA ILE A 255 38.46 38.85 -14.42
C ILE A 255 37.93 37.49 -14.00
N LYS A 256 38.83 36.51 -13.91
CA LYS A 256 38.51 35.15 -13.45
C LYS A 256 38.43 35.03 -11.93
N ASN A 257 38.92 36.04 -11.20
CA ASN A 257 39.03 36.00 -9.74
C ASN A 257 38.46 37.28 -9.12
N ILE A 258 37.28 37.17 -8.52
CA ILE A 258 36.50 38.32 -8.01
C ILE A 258 37.25 39.07 -6.87
N LYS A 259 38.26 38.46 -6.25
CA LYS A 259 39.05 39.04 -5.15
C LYS A 259 40.14 40.04 -5.60
N GLU A 260 40.48 40.12 -6.88
CA GLU A 260 41.54 41.05 -7.35
C GLU A 260 41.05 42.50 -7.50
N LYS A 261 39.75 42.75 -7.31
CA LYS A 261 39.13 44.08 -7.49
C LYS A 261 39.40 45.09 -6.36
N LYS A 262 40.22 44.75 -5.37
CA LYS A 262 40.61 45.65 -4.26
C LYS A 262 42.11 45.93 -4.29
N LYS A 263 42.56 46.80 -5.18
CA LYS A 263 43.75 47.62 -4.99
C LYS A 263 43.63 48.90 -5.82
#